data_AF-A0A2T5ILV1-F1
#
_entry.id   AF-A0A2T5ILV1-F1
#
_cell.length_a   1.000
_cell.length_b   1.000
_cell.length_c   1.000
_cell.angle_alpha   90.00
_cell.angle_beta   90.00
_cell.angle_gamma   90.00
#
_symmetry.space_group_name_H-M   'P 1'
#
loop_
_entity.id
_entity.type
_entity.pdbx_description
1 polymer ?
#
loop_
_entity_poly.entity_id
_entity_poly.type
_entity_poly.pdbx_seq_one_letter_code
_entity_poly.pdbx_strand_id
1 'polypeptide(L)'
;MIKYLRLFHFDPSEDVVIITPGDIFNSIDLQLSTFFWDHASKSLKDNNTQNFRFKNKDVEFIAHLQACFSDIDSFDSSSVKIADKMKNSLSKNSKNDFYLVIFTNVVEDEPHEDLLCILKMDSMDGIHVGDSLTLDYFSQMLPDKKSRLQKASFVYKTKVEDFVNNLEPDNQERLYIHSKILDRQDPSISGLFLDHFMDSFVVTDKPESIGKLAVNSVVAASKKYLSPTSAFGVSDIKELLKNELSVEKQTSFDALADIIYGKLDSILLAGKTSENLATEAYDLAYKENPTVVRSFAGRFRKPPKVQLVDSANKGKINISYLKSLEQSGDVQLDSSSDNEFHILRVKKNIVIKK
;
A
#
# COMPACT_ATOMS: atom_id res chain seq x y z
N MET A 1 -3.68 -24.51 8.65
CA MET A 1 -3.12 -25.66 7.89
C MET A 1 -3.34 -25.41 6.42
N ILE A 2 -2.37 -25.73 5.56
CA ILE A 2 -2.46 -25.49 4.12
C ILE A 2 -3.23 -26.61 3.45
N LYS A 3 -4.31 -26.28 2.74
CA LYS A 3 -5.16 -27.26 2.05
C LYS A 3 -4.66 -27.51 0.63
N TYR A 4 -4.33 -26.43 -0.08
CA TYR A 4 -3.80 -26.47 -1.45
C TYR A 4 -2.67 -25.45 -1.60
N LEU A 5 -1.60 -25.84 -2.30
CA LEU A 5 -0.45 -25.01 -2.63
C LEU A 5 -0.06 -25.26 -4.09
N ARG A 6 0.26 -24.20 -4.82
CA ARG A 6 0.84 -24.28 -6.16
C ARG A 6 1.83 -23.15 -6.39
N LEU A 7 2.87 -23.46 -7.15
CA LEU A 7 3.88 -22.51 -7.58
C LEU A 7 3.80 -22.32 -9.09
N PHE A 8 3.99 -21.09 -9.54
CA PHE A 8 4.11 -20.74 -10.95
C PHE A 8 5.45 -20.05 -11.15
N HIS A 9 6.28 -20.60 -12.03
CA HIS A 9 7.53 -19.94 -12.43
C HIS A 9 7.23 -18.89 -13.49
N PHE A 10 7.59 -17.64 -13.21
CA PHE A 10 7.51 -16.53 -14.14
C PHE A 10 8.92 -16.26 -14.66
N ASP A 11 9.13 -16.58 -15.93
CA ASP A 11 10.38 -16.34 -16.65
C ASP A 11 10.14 -15.21 -17.67
N PRO A 12 10.63 -13.99 -17.40
CA PRO A 12 10.62 -12.87 -18.34
C PRO A 12 11.72 -12.96 -19.41
N SER A 13 12.10 -14.16 -19.86
CA SER A 13 12.99 -14.36 -21.01
C SER A 13 12.39 -13.72 -22.27
N GLU A 14 12.88 -12.53 -22.64
CA GLU A 14 12.51 -11.73 -23.83
C GLU A 14 11.10 -11.06 -23.80
N ASP A 15 10.61 -10.59 -24.95
CA ASP A 15 9.42 -9.70 -25.09
C ASP A 15 8.09 -10.28 -24.54
N VAL A 16 8.08 -11.55 -24.12
CA VAL A 16 6.90 -12.26 -23.60
C VAL A 16 7.25 -13.01 -22.31
N VAL A 17 6.49 -12.75 -21.24
CA VAL A 17 6.60 -13.49 -19.98
C VAL A 17 6.07 -14.91 -20.15
N ILE A 18 6.92 -15.92 -19.94
CA ILE A 18 6.54 -17.34 -19.91
C ILE A 18 6.09 -17.69 -18.48
N ILE A 19 4.96 -18.40 -18.37
CA ILE A 19 4.49 -18.97 -17.09
C ILE A 19 4.56 -20.48 -17.20
N THR A 20 5.29 -21.10 -16.27
CA THR A 20 5.30 -22.56 -16.11
C THR A 20 4.57 -22.91 -14.82
N PRO A 21 3.36 -23.52 -14.90
CA PRO A 21 2.66 -23.98 -13.71
C PRO A 21 3.34 -25.23 -13.14
N GLY A 22 3.56 -25.25 -11.82
CA GLY A 22 3.95 -26.45 -11.08
C GLY A 22 2.76 -27.30 -10.68
N ASP A 23 3.06 -28.45 -10.08
CA ASP A 23 2.07 -29.39 -9.53
C ASP A 23 1.33 -28.78 -8.32
N ILE A 24 0.15 -29.33 -8.03
CA ILE A 24 -0.63 -28.96 -6.85
C ILE A 24 -0.26 -29.85 -5.70
N PHE A 25 0.15 -29.23 -4.60
CA PHE A 25 0.42 -29.90 -3.34
C PHE A 25 -0.83 -29.81 -2.46
N ASN A 26 -1.47 -30.95 -2.21
CA ASN A 26 -2.60 -31.11 -1.27
C ASN A 26 -2.21 -31.86 0.01
N SER A 27 -0.93 -32.24 0.11
CA SER A 27 -0.28 -32.79 1.29
C SER A 27 1.17 -32.33 1.26
N ILE A 28 1.53 -31.44 2.17
CA ILE A 28 2.90 -30.95 2.35
C ILE A 28 3.42 -31.40 3.72
N ASP A 29 4.73 -31.58 3.83
CA ASP A 29 5.33 -31.91 5.13
C ASP A 29 5.17 -30.76 6.13
N LEU A 30 5.40 -31.08 7.41
CA LEU A 30 5.27 -30.11 8.50
C LEU A 30 6.23 -28.92 8.36
N GLN A 31 7.41 -29.12 7.78
CA GLN A 31 8.40 -28.06 7.66
C GLN A 31 7.96 -27.02 6.62
N LEU A 32 7.54 -27.46 5.43
CA LEU A 32 6.96 -26.61 4.39
C LEU A 32 5.67 -25.94 4.86
N SER A 33 4.81 -26.67 5.58
CA SER A 33 3.60 -26.07 6.15
C SER A 33 3.94 -24.96 7.16
N THR A 34 4.92 -25.21 8.04
CA THR A 34 5.38 -24.20 9.03
C THR A 34 5.99 -23.00 8.33
N PHE A 35 6.79 -23.23 7.29
CA PHE A 35 7.42 -22.18 6.49
C PHE A 35 6.41 -21.18 5.92
N PHE A 36 5.41 -21.67 5.19
CA PHE A 36 4.40 -20.80 4.56
C PHE A 36 3.45 -20.17 5.59
N TRP A 37 3.13 -20.90 6.65
CA TRP A 37 2.35 -20.35 7.75
C TRP A 37 3.07 -19.19 8.44
N ASP A 38 4.36 -19.34 8.74
CA ASP A 38 5.20 -18.28 9.30
C ASP A 38 5.26 -17.05 8.39
N HIS A 39 5.36 -17.26 7.07
CA HIS A 39 5.35 -16.16 6.10
C HIS A 39 4.02 -15.41 6.12
N ALA A 40 2.89 -16.13 6.13
CA ALA A 40 1.58 -15.50 6.20
C ALA A 40 1.39 -14.75 7.52
N SER A 41 1.61 -15.42 8.66
CA SER A 41 1.37 -14.85 10.00
C SER A 41 2.26 -13.63 10.29
N LYS A 42 3.55 -13.69 9.96
CA LYS A 42 4.48 -12.56 10.16
C LYS A 42 4.22 -11.41 9.19
N SER A 43 3.82 -11.69 7.95
CA SER A 43 3.50 -10.65 6.97
C SER A 43 2.20 -9.91 7.31
N LEU A 44 1.18 -10.62 7.79
CA LEU A 44 -0.08 -10.01 8.24
C LEU A 44 0.14 -9.01 9.40
N LYS A 45 1.17 -9.23 10.22
CA LYS A 45 1.55 -8.38 11.37
C LYS A 45 2.63 -7.33 11.04
N ASP A 46 3.10 -7.25 9.79
CA ASP A 46 4.13 -6.29 9.38
C ASP A 46 3.58 -4.85 9.31
N ASN A 47 4.34 -3.87 9.80
CA ASN A 47 3.95 -2.46 9.79
C ASN A 47 3.74 -1.87 8.38
N ASN A 48 4.37 -2.48 7.36
CA ASN A 48 4.22 -2.08 5.96
C ASN A 48 3.02 -2.73 5.27
N THR A 49 2.38 -3.69 5.92
CA THR A 49 1.13 -4.25 5.43
C THR A 49 0.04 -3.18 5.46
N GLN A 50 -0.80 -3.19 4.44
CA GLN A 50 -1.88 -2.26 4.23
C GLN A 50 -3.17 -3.03 3.98
N ASN A 51 -4.29 -2.43 4.39
CA ASN A 51 -5.61 -2.97 4.20
C ASN A 51 -6.16 -2.56 2.83
N PHE A 52 -6.83 -3.49 2.15
CA PHE A 52 -7.35 -3.31 0.81
C PHE A 52 -8.77 -3.83 0.69
N ARG A 53 -9.48 -3.23 -0.27
CA ARG A 53 -10.85 -3.59 -0.62
C ARG A 53 -10.98 -3.58 -2.13
N PHE A 54 -11.71 -4.56 -2.65
CA PHE A 54 -11.94 -4.73 -4.09
C PHE A 54 -12.80 -3.59 -4.64
N LYS A 55 -12.49 -3.12 -5.85
CA LYS A 55 -13.22 -2.02 -6.50
C LYS A 55 -14.60 -2.43 -6.98
N ASN A 56 -14.73 -3.66 -7.50
CA ASN A 56 -15.94 -4.15 -8.13
C ASN A 56 -16.13 -5.63 -7.80
N LYS A 57 -17.30 -6.00 -7.27
CA LYS A 57 -17.69 -7.36 -6.90
C LYS A 57 -17.90 -8.29 -8.11
N ASP A 58 -18.26 -7.74 -9.27
CA ASP A 58 -18.66 -8.49 -10.46
C ASP A 58 -17.48 -8.83 -11.39
N VAL A 59 -16.25 -8.62 -10.92
CA VAL A 59 -15.04 -8.91 -11.70
C VAL A 59 -14.77 -10.41 -11.64
N GLU A 60 -14.63 -11.04 -12.80
CA GLU A 60 -14.36 -12.48 -12.95
C GLU A 60 -13.19 -12.97 -12.07
N PHE A 61 -12.19 -12.11 -11.86
CA PHE A 61 -11.07 -12.37 -10.96
C PHE A 61 -11.49 -12.73 -9.53
N ILE A 62 -12.52 -12.06 -8.98
CA ILE A 62 -12.99 -12.34 -7.62
C ILE A 62 -13.61 -13.74 -7.53
N ALA A 63 -14.33 -14.17 -8.57
CA ALA A 63 -14.86 -15.53 -8.64
C ALA A 63 -13.72 -16.57 -8.63
N HIS A 64 -12.62 -16.31 -9.35
CA HIS A 64 -11.43 -17.17 -9.32
C HIS A 64 -10.77 -17.20 -7.92
N LEU A 65 -10.71 -16.06 -7.21
CA LEU A 65 -10.21 -16.02 -5.83
C LEU A 65 -11.08 -16.87 -4.89
N GLN A 66 -12.42 -16.82 -5.02
CA GLN A 66 -13.34 -17.61 -4.21
C GLN A 66 -13.26 -19.12 -4.53
N ALA A 67 -13.19 -19.47 -5.81
CA ALA A 67 -13.14 -20.85 -6.27
C ALA A 67 -11.89 -21.60 -5.76
N CYS A 68 -10.79 -20.89 -5.45
CA CYS A 68 -9.61 -21.49 -4.81
C CYS A 68 -9.89 -22.12 -3.43
N PHE A 69 -11.00 -21.80 -2.76
CA PHE A 69 -11.34 -22.38 -1.46
C PHE A 69 -12.18 -23.67 -1.55
N SER A 70 -12.74 -23.99 -2.71
CA SER A 70 -13.71 -25.07 -2.88
C SER A 70 -13.07 -26.47 -2.84
N ASP A 71 -12.57 -26.92 -3.98
CA ASP A 71 -11.97 -28.24 -4.19
C ASP A 71 -10.71 -28.13 -5.05
N ILE A 72 -10.02 -29.25 -5.26
CA ILE A 72 -8.72 -29.27 -5.94
C ILE A 72 -8.82 -28.88 -7.41
N ASP A 73 -9.90 -29.23 -8.11
CA ASP A 73 -10.09 -28.93 -9.53
C ASP A 73 -10.42 -27.43 -9.73
N SER A 74 -11.24 -26.89 -8.83
CA SER A 74 -11.54 -25.46 -8.75
C SER A 74 -10.28 -24.66 -8.42
N PHE A 75 -9.46 -25.15 -7.49
CA PHE A 75 -8.16 -24.55 -7.17
C PHE A 75 -7.19 -24.61 -8.35
N ASP A 76 -7.09 -25.75 -9.05
CA ASP A 76 -6.24 -25.91 -10.23
C ASP A 76 -6.57 -24.86 -11.28
N SER A 77 -7.81 -24.89 -11.77
CA SER A 77 -8.28 -23.99 -12.83
C SER A 77 -8.18 -22.52 -12.44
N SER A 78 -8.58 -22.16 -11.21
CA SER A 78 -8.61 -20.76 -10.76
C SER A 78 -7.22 -20.20 -10.46
N SER A 79 -6.31 -21.02 -9.91
CA SER A 79 -4.93 -20.60 -9.66
C SER A 79 -4.20 -20.24 -10.97
N VAL A 80 -4.47 -20.94 -12.07
CA VAL A 80 -3.96 -20.57 -13.41
C VAL A 80 -4.49 -19.20 -13.84
N LYS A 81 -5.80 -18.95 -13.67
CA LYS A 81 -6.41 -17.65 -14.02
C LYS A 81 -5.85 -16.49 -13.21
N ILE A 82 -5.54 -16.72 -11.93
CA ILE A 82 -4.86 -15.75 -11.08
C ILE A 82 -3.45 -15.48 -11.61
N ALA A 83 -2.68 -16.52 -11.95
CA ALA A 83 -1.34 -16.36 -12.54
C ALA A 83 -1.38 -15.61 -13.89
N ASP A 84 -2.34 -15.92 -14.75
CA ASP A 84 -2.55 -15.22 -16.04
C ASP A 84 -2.85 -13.73 -15.82
N LYS A 85 -3.72 -13.40 -14.86
CA LYS A 85 -4.00 -11.99 -14.53
C LYS A 85 -2.74 -11.28 -14.01
N MET A 86 -1.93 -11.95 -13.20
CA MET A 86 -0.65 -11.40 -12.74
C MET A 86 0.26 -11.10 -13.92
N LYS A 87 0.44 -12.05 -14.86
CA LYS A 87 1.21 -11.82 -16.10
C LYS A 87 0.71 -10.63 -16.89
N ASN A 88 -0.61 -10.51 -17.07
CA ASN A 88 -1.20 -9.39 -17.80
C ASN A 88 -1.03 -8.03 -17.08
N SER A 89 -0.78 -8.06 -15.77
CA SER A 89 -0.56 -6.88 -14.94
C SER A 89 0.92 -6.48 -14.84
N LEU A 90 1.84 -7.33 -15.27
CA LEU A 90 3.27 -7.01 -15.28
C LEU A 90 3.57 -5.95 -16.35
N SER A 91 4.37 -4.95 -15.98
CA SER A 91 4.91 -4.02 -16.98
C SER A 91 5.91 -4.74 -17.90
N LYS A 92 6.03 -4.26 -19.14
CA LYS A 92 7.04 -4.73 -20.13
C LYS A 92 8.50 -4.67 -19.62
N ASN A 93 8.75 -3.96 -18.51
CA ASN A 93 10.07 -3.80 -17.91
C ASN A 93 10.33 -4.76 -16.72
N SER A 94 9.45 -5.73 -16.46
CA SER A 94 9.70 -6.75 -15.45
C SER A 94 10.80 -7.70 -15.94
N LYS A 95 12.02 -7.56 -15.40
CA LYS A 95 13.22 -8.29 -15.87
C LYS A 95 13.68 -9.43 -14.95
N ASN A 96 13.03 -9.61 -13.82
CA ASN A 96 13.49 -10.57 -12.81
C ASN A 96 12.55 -11.75 -12.76
N ASP A 97 13.13 -12.94 -12.88
CA ASP A 97 12.49 -14.23 -12.66
C ASP A 97 11.94 -14.31 -11.24
N PHE A 98 10.77 -14.92 -11.09
CA PHE A 98 10.15 -15.09 -9.79
C PHE A 98 9.18 -16.27 -9.75
N TYR A 99 8.88 -16.74 -8.55
CA TYR A 99 7.76 -17.63 -8.31
C TYR A 99 6.55 -16.86 -7.78
N LEU A 100 5.40 -17.09 -8.41
CA LEU A 100 4.11 -16.78 -7.82
C LEU A 100 3.65 -18.01 -7.04
N VAL A 101 3.56 -17.88 -5.73
CA VAL A 101 3.12 -18.96 -4.84
C VAL A 101 1.70 -18.67 -4.40
N ILE A 102 0.78 -19.58 -4.69
CA ILE A 102 -0.63 -19.47 -4.33
C ILE A 102 -0.97 -20.62 -3.39
N PHE A 103 -1.50 -20.31 -2.21
CA PHE A 103 -1.93 -21.34 -1.27
C PHE A 103 -3.06 -20.88 -0.38
N THR A 104 -3.85 -21.84 0.09
CA THR A 104 -4.87 -21.61 1.12
C THR A 104 -4.29 -21.86 2.49
N ASN A 105 -4.67 -21.08 3.49
CA ASN A 105 -4.24 -21.27 4.87
C ASN A 105 -5.33 -20.84 5.85
N VAL A 106 -5.27 -21.37 7.07
CA VAL A 106 -6.08 -20.91 8.21
C VAL A 106 -5.13 -20.26 9.19
N VAL A 107 -5.36 -18.99 9.50
CA VAL A 107 -4.53 -18.25 10.48
C VAL A 107 -5.29 -18.18 11.80
N GLU A 108 -4.66 -18.64 12.87
CA GLU A 108 -5.28 -18.78 14.20
C GLU A 108 -5.48 -17.44 14.93
N ASP A 109 -4.70 -16.41 14.56
CA ASP A 109 -4.72 -15.09 15.21
C ASP A 109 -5.83 -14.14 14.70
N GLU A 110 -6.49 -14.49 13.60
CA GLU A 110 -7.72 -13.87 13.08
C GLU A 110 -8.83 -14.90 13.33
N PRO A 111 -10.13 -14.54 13.47
CA PRO A 111 -11.19 -15.47 13.90
C PRO A 111 -11.39 -16.64 12.93
N HIS A 112 -10.56 -17.69 13.04
CA HIS A 112 -10.51 -18.88 12.19
C HIS A 112 -10.88 -18.62 10.72
N GLU A 113 -10.24 -17.63 10.13
CA GLU A 113 -10.55 -17.16 8.78
C GLU A 113 -9.68 -17.91 7.75
N ASP A 114 -10.33 -18.43 6.71
CA ASP A 114 -9.66 -19.01 5.55
C ASP A 114 -9.03 -17.89 4.73
N LEU A 115 -7.73 -18.01 4.45
CA LEU A 115 -6.97 -17.07 3.63
C LEU A 115 -6.51 -17.71 2.34
N LEU A 116 -6.61 -16.96 1.26
CA LEU A 116 -5.86 -17.22 0.04
C LEU A 116 -4.63 -16.32 0.06
N CYS A 117 -3.47 -16.95 0.19
CA CYS A 117 -2.17 -16.32 0.20
C CYS A 117 -1.59 -16.34 -1.22
N ILE A 118 -1.21 -15.17 -1.73
CA ILE A 118 -0.57 -14.99 -3.03
C ILE A 118 0.75 -14.29 -2.79
N LEU A 119 1.87 -15.01 -2.89
CA LEU A 119 3.21 -14.50 -2.63
C LEU A 119 4.00 -14.37 -3.92
N LYS A 120 4.71 -13.25 -4.08
CA LYS A 120 5.76 -13.10 -5.08
C LYS A 120 7.12 -13.33 -4.40
N MET A 121 7.81 -14.39 -4.79
CA MET A 121 9.10 -14.78 -4.23
C MET A 121 10.16 -14.79 -5.33
N ASP A 122 11.36 -14.28 -5.03
CA ASP A 122 12.48 -14.30 -5.96
C ASP A 122 12.92 -15.75 -6.28
N SER A 123 13.19 -16.07 -7.55
CA SER A 123 13.56 -17.44 -7.94
C SER A 123 14.94 -17.87 -7.43
N MET A 124 15.85 -16.93 -7.21
CA MET A 124 17.22 -17.23 -6.76
C MET A 124 17.33 -17.38 -5.25
N ASP A 125 16.45 -16.71 -4.50
CA ASP A 125 16.56 -16.55 -3.04
C ASP A 125 15.33 -17.04 -2.25
N GLY A 126 14.25 -17.42 -2.94
CA GLY A 126 12.90 -17.59 -2.38
C GLY A 126 12.38 -19.02 -2.25
N ILE A 127 12.41 -19.86 -3.30
CA ILE A 127 12.10 -21.31 -3.29
C ILE A 127 12.84 -21.94 -4.47
N HIS A 128 13.45 -23.11 -4.30
CA HIS A 128 13.96 -23.91 -5.43
C HIS A 128 13.02 -25.10 -5.65
N VAL A 129 12.49 -25.22 -6.87
CA VAL A 129 11.80 -26.43 -7.31
C VAL A 129 12.87 -27.33 -7.92
N GLY A 130 13.19 -28.44 -7.25
CA GLY A 130 14.21 -29.37 -7.72
C GLY A 130 13.70 -30.17 -8.92
N ASP A 131 12.77 -31.09 -8.64
CA ASP A 131 11.99 -31.85 -9.61
C ASP A 131 10.49 -31.64 -9.28
N SER A 132 9.56 -32.03 -10.16
CA SER A 132 8.13 -31.65 -10.11
C SER A 132 7.40 -31.90 -8.77
N LEU A 133 7.97 -32.72 -7.88
CA LEU A 133 7.41 -33.10 -6.58
C LEU A 133 8.27 -32.72 -5.36
N THR A 134 9.44 -32.07 -5.52
CA THR A 134 10.33 -31.68 -4.42
C THR A 134 10.52 -30.16 -4.37
N LEU A 135 9.90 -29.55 -3.36
CA LEU A 135 10.12 -28.15 -2.98
C LEU A 135 11.28 -28.10 -1.98
N ASP A 136 12.46 -27.70 -2.44
CA ASP A 136 13.60 -27.42 -1.56
C ASP A 136 13.54 -25.95 -1.13
N TYR A 137 13.44 -25.72 0.18
CA TYR A 137 13.46 -24.39 0.78
C TYR A 137 14.79 -24.19 1.51
N PHE A 138 15.39 -22.99 1.42
CA PHE A 138 16.60 -22.71 2.21
C PHE A 138 16.20 -22.51 3.69
N SER A 139 16.86 -23.22 4.61
CA SER A 139 16.64 -23.10 6.05
C SER A 139 16.88 -21.69 6.63
N GLN A 140 17.50 -20.78 5.88
CA GLN A 140 17.66 -19.36 6.25
C GLN A 140 16.48 -18.44 5.83
N MET A 141 15.36 -19.00 5.40
CA MET A 141 14.21 -18.23 4.93
C MET A 141 13.24 -17.77 6.03
N LEU A 142 13.62 -17.84 7.31
CA LEU A 142 12.84 -17.17 8.35
C LEU A 142 12.77 -15.64 8.05
N PRO A 143 11.66 -14.94 8.35
CA PRO A 143 11.46 -13.52 7.99
C PRO A 143 12.44 -12.52 8.63
N ASP A 144 13.39 -13.03 9.39
CA ASP A 144 14.46 -12.35 10.08
C ASP A 144 15.38 -11.61 9.09
N LYS A 145 15.46 -12.08 7.83
CA LYS A 145 16.06 -11.31 6.73
C LYS A 145 14.95 -10.67 5.89
N LYS A 146 14.59 -9.43 6.26
CA LYS A 146 13.63 -8.49 5.66
C LYS A 146 13.69 -8.30 4.12
N SER A 147 14.57 -9.00 3.38
CA SER A 147 14.95 -8.71 1.99
C SER A 147 14.35 -9.63 0.91
N ARG A 148 13.60 -10.71 1.24
CA ARG A 148 13.29 -11.77 0.26
C ARG A 148 11.82 -11.96 -0.14
N LEU A 149 10.87 -11.80 0.79
CA LEU A 149 9.45 -11.70 0.43
C LEU A 149 9.19 -10.30 -0.11
N GLN A 150 9.03 -10.20 -1.43
CA GLN A 150 8.95 -8.90 -2.11
C GLN A 150 7.55 -8.32 -2.01
N LYS A 151 6.53 -9.15 -2.25
CA LYS A 151 5.11 -8.80 -2.23
C LYS A 151 4.26 -9.98 -1.80
N ALA A 152 3.20 -9.72 -1.04
CA ALA A 152 2.24 -10.72 -0.63
C ALA A 152 0.84 -10.13 -0.55
N SER A 153 -0.16 -10.86 -1.03
CA SER A 153 -1.58 -10.59 -0.79
C SER A 153 -2.19 -11.71 0.02
N PHE A 154 -3.03 -11.34 0.98
CA PHE A 154 -3.77 -12.24 1.85
C PHE A 154 -5.25 -11.89 1.73
N VAL A 155 -5.99 -12.70 0.99
CA VAL A 155 -7.42 -12.49 0.70
C VAL A 155 -8.26 -13.27 1.72
N TYR A 156 -9.18 -12.58 2.38
CA TYR A 156 -10.08 -13.16 3.37
C TYR A 156 -11.30 -13.78 2.70
N LYS A 157 -11.51 -15.08 2.86
CA LYS A 157 -12.60 -15.80 2.20
C LYS A 157 -13.98 -15.23 2.52
N THR A 158 -14.33 -15.14 3.80
CA THR A 158 -15.67 -14.72 4.25
C THR A 158 -15.95 -13.28 3.84
N LYS A 159 -14.96 -12.40 3.91
CA LYS A 159 -15.10 -10.99 3.51
C LYS A 159 -15.37 -10.84 2.03
N VAL A 160 -14.74 -11.66 1.20
CA VAL A 160 -15.02 -11.67 -0.24
C VAL A 160 -16.39 -12.25 -0.53
N GLU A 161 -16.80 -13.31 0.18
CA GLU A 161 -18.15 -13.88 0.09
C GLU A 161 -19.22 -12.85 0.46
N ASP A 162 -19.06 -12.13 1.57
CA ASP A 162 -19.96 -11.05 2.00
C ASP A 162 -20.05 -9.96 0.92
N PHE A 163 -18.93 -9.55 0.35
CA PHE A 163 -18.89 -8.52 -0.69
C PHE A 163 -19.62 -8.94 -1.97
N VAL A 164 -19.38 -10.16 -2.47
CA VAL A 164 -20.04 -10.69 -3.67
C VAL A 164 -21.55 -10.85 -3.44
N ASN A 165 -21.92 -11.33 -2.26
CA ASN A 165 -23.32 -11.58 -1.89
C ASN A 165 -24.08 -10.33 -1.43
N ASN A 166 -23.44 -9.15 -1.39
CA ASN A 166 -24.02 -7.89 -0.90
C ASN A 166 -24.52 -7.96 0.55
N LEU A 167 -23.73 -8.59 1.41
CA LEU A 167 -24.00 -8.72 2.85
C LEU A 167 -23.28 -7.64 3.68
N GLU A 168 -22.46 -6.82 3.04
CA GLU A 168 -21.75 -5.73 3.71
C GLU A 168 -22.67 -4.53 3.96
N PRO A 169 -22.65 -3.92 5.16
CA PRO A 169 -23.40 -2.72 5.46
C PRO A 169 -22.93 -1.51 4.65
N ASP A 170 -23.91 -0.75 4.14
CA ASP A 170 -23.65 0.53 3.49
C ASP A 170 -22.94 1.51 4.44
N ASN A 171 -22.03 2.34 3.89
CA ASN A 171 -21.26 3.35 4.63
C ASN A 171 -20.31 2.79 5.69
N GLN A 172 -19.97 1.50 5.64
CA GLN A 172 -18.97 0.86 6.50
C GLN A 172 -17.78 0.30 5.72
N GLU A 173 -17.56 0.75 4.49
CA GLU A 173 -16.55 0.24 3.56
C GLU A 173 -15.14 0.23 4.17
N ARG A 174 -14.83 1.19 5.05
CA ARG A 174 -13.55 1.27 5.76
C ARG A 174 -13.28 0.10 6.71
N LEU A 175 -14.33 -0.51 7.27
CA LEU A 175 -14.23 -1.61 8.24
C LEU A 175 -14.21 -2.99 7.57
N TYR A 176 -14.71 -3.07 6.34
CA TYR A 176 -14.83 -4.31 5.58
C TYR A 176 -13.62 -4.47 4.64
N ILE A 177 -12.55 -5.03 5.21
CA ILE A 177 -11.26 -5.27 4.56
C ILE A 177 -11.31 -6.63 3.85
N HIS A 178 -11.14 -6.66 2.54
CA HIS A 178 -11.20 -7.91 1.76
C HIS A 178 -9.84 -8.58 1.64
N SER A 179 -8.76 -7.80 1.72
CA SER A 179 -7.41 -8.34 1.71
C SER A 179 -6.41 -7.46 2.45
N LYS A 180 -5.31 -8.08 2.89
CA LYS A 180 -4.11 -7.39 3.37
C LYS A 180 -2.99 -7.58 2.36
N ILE A 181 -2.27 -6.51 2.04
CA ILE A 181 -1.15 -6.60 1.09
C ILE A 181 0.10 -6.02 1.72
N LEU A 182 1.16 -6.81 1.68
CA LEU A 182 2.52 -6.42 2.02
C LEU A 182 3.26 -6.06 0.73
N ASP A 183 3.78 -4.84 0.66
CA ASP A 183 4.69 -4.43 -0.41
C ASP A 183 5.97 -3.84 0.19
N ARG A 184 7.10 -4.51 -0.02
CA ARG A 184 8.41 -4.09 0.49
C ARG A 184 9.29 -3.43 -0.57
N GLN A 185 8.87 -3.36 -1.83
CA GLN A 185 9.65 -2.74 -2.92
C GLN A 185 8.92 -1.55 -3.54
N ASP A 186 9.57 -0.38 -3.46
CA ASP A 186 9.36 0.87 -4.21
C ASP A 186 7.90 1.28 -4.56
N PRO A 187 7.43 2.50 -4.18
CA PRO A 187 6.08 2.99 -4.46
C PRO A 187 5.61 2.87 -5.92
N SER A 188 6.53 2.79 -6.89
CA SER A 188 6.23 2.69 -8.32
C SER A 188 5.67 1.32 -8.78
N ILE A 189 5.99 0.21 -8.09
CA ILE A 189 5.50 -1.15 -8.45
C ILE A 189 4.19 -1.48 -7.72
N SER A 190 3.93 -0.80 -6.58
CA SER A 190 2.69 -0.94 -5.81
C SER A 190 1.44 -0.67 -6.65
N GLY A 191 1.44 0.34 -7.53
CA GLY A 191 0.29 0.62 -8.40
C GLY A 191 -0.04 -0.51 -9.38
N LEU A 192 0.94 -1.27 -9.89
CA LEU A 192 0.67 -2.36 -10.84
C LEU A 192 0.11 -3.59 -10.12
N PHE A 193 0.72 -3.99 -9.01
CA PHE A 193 0.24 -5.15 -8.24
C PHE A 193 -1.10 -4.87 -7.55
N LEU A 194 -1.34 -3.63 -7.12
CA LEU A 194 -2.55 -3.25 -6.39
C LEU A 194 -3.69 -2.83 -7.33
N ASP A 195 -3.45 -1.90 -8.26
CA ASP A 195 -4.52 -1.39 -9.12
C ASP A 195 -4.82 -2.32 -10.29
N HIS A 196 -3.83 -3.02 -10.84
CA HIS A 196 -4.04 -3.80 -12.07
C HIS A 196 -4.25 -5.28 -11.77
N PHE A 197 -3.42 -5.85 -10.88
CA PHE A 197 -3.56 -7.26 -10.51
C PHE A 197 -4.66 -7.49 -9.48
N MET A 198 -4.63 -6.83 -8.32
CA MET A 198 -5.66 -7.05 -7.29
C MET A 198 -6.95 -6.25 -7.53
N ASP A 199 -6.98 -5.33 -8.50
CA ASP A 199 -8.13 -4.46 -8.80
C ASP A 199 -8.80 -3.89 -7.54
N SER A 200 -7.96 -3.39 -6.64
CA SER A 200 -8.34 -2.97 -5.29
C SER A 200 -7.94 -1.52 -5.05
N PHE A 201 -8.57 -0.87 -4.08
CA PHE A 201 -8.07 0.39 -3.51
C PHE A 201 -7.52 0.13 -2.11
N VAL A 202 -6.51 0.93 -1.73
CA VAL A 202 -5.99 0.97 -0.36
C VAL A 202 -7.08 1.56 0.53
N VAL A 203 -7.40 0.89 1.64
CA VAL A 203 -8.31 1.42 2.66
C VAL A 203 -7.66 2.65 3.31
N THR A 204 -8.41 3.73 3.48
CA THR A 204 -7.90 5.01 4.04
C THR A 204 -7.87 4.98 5.57
N ASP A 205 -7.25 3.94 6.13
CA ASP A 205 -7.16 3.73 7.57
C ASP A 205 -5.96 4.40 8.24
N LYS A 206 -4.85 4.57 7.52
CA LYS A 206 -3.63 5.25 7.98
C LYS A 206 -3.82 6.78 7.97
N PRO A 207 -3.42 7.50 9.05
CA PRO A 207 -3.55 8.95 9.15
C PRO A 207 -2.91 9.74 8.00
N GLU A 208 -1.81 9.24 7.44
CA GLU A 208 -1.12 9.86 6.30
C GLU A 208 -1.90 9.78 5.00
N SER A 209 -2.50 8.62 4.73
CA SER A 209 -3.23 8.36 3.50
C SER A 209 -4.48 9.23 3.43
N ILE A 210 -5.29 9.20 4.49
CA ILE A 210 -6.51 10.02 4.57
C ILE A 210 -6.19 11.51 4.68
N GLY A 211 -5.14 11.90 5.42
CA GLY A 211 -4.71 13.29 5.52
C GLY A 211 -4.26 13.86 4.18
N LYS A 212 -3.52 13.09 3.37
CA LYS A 212 -3.12 13.50 2.02
C LYS A 212 -4.31 13.67 1.09
N LEU A 213 -5.23 12.70 1.09
CA LEU A 213 -6.42 12.72 0.26
C LEU A 213 -7.33 13.90 0.63
N ALA A 214 -7.63 14.09 1.92
CA ALA A 214 -8.46 15.19 2.40
C ALA A 214 -7.90 16.57 2.02
N VAL A 215 -6.60 16.80 2.21
CA VAL A 215 -5.95 18.07 1.79
C VAL A 215 -6.11 18.30 0.30
N ASN A 216 -5.87 17.28 -0.53
CA ASN A 216 -5.99 17.41 -1.98
C ASN A 216 -7.45 17.71 -2.39
N SER A 217 -8.43 17.04 -1.80
CA SER A 217 -9.84 17.22 -2.14
C SER A 217 -10.38 18.57 -1.68
N VAL A 218 -9.99 19.06 -0.49
CA VAL A 218 -10.36 20.41 -0.03
C VAL A 218 -9.76 21.47 -0.96
N VAL A 219 -8.49 21.33 -1.36
CA VAL A 219 -7.84 22.22 -2.33
C VAL A 219 -8.56 22.21 -3.69
N ALA A 220 -8.98 21.03 -4.15
CA ALA A 220 -9.68 20.88 -5.42
C ALA A 220 -11.07 21.56 -5.38
N ALA A 221 -11.84 21.31 -4.32
CA ALA A 221 -13.15 21.91 -4.10
C ALA A 221 -13.08 23.44 -3.97
N SER A 222 -12.03 23.96 -3.32
CA SER A 222 -11.88 25.38 -3.04
C SER A 222 -11.39 26.21 -4.24
N LYS A 223 -10.77 25.57 -5.25
CA LYS A 223 -10.04 26.26 -6.33
C LYS A 223 -10.89 27.29 -7.08
N LYS A 224 -12.17 27.00 -7.29
CA LYS A 224 -13.10 27.87 -8.04
C LYS A 224 -13.58 29.10 -7.24
N TYR A 225 -13.25 29.16 -5.94
CA TYR A 225 -13.61 30.27 -5.05
C TYR A 225 -12.41 31.16 -4.72
N LEU A 226 -11.29 30.97 -5.41
CA LEU A 226 -10.13 31.84 -5.30
C LEU A 226 -10.28 33.05 -6.19
N SER A 227 -10.03 34.24 -5.63
CA SER A 227 -10.07 35.48 -6.40
C SER A 227 -8.91 35.52 -7.41
N PRO A 228 -9.15 35.78 -8.71
CA PRO A 228 -8.09 35.86 -9.72
C PRO A 228 -7.06 36.98 -9.45
N THR A 229 -7.45 37.98 -8.66
CA THR A 229 -6.66 39.17 -8.35
C THR A 229 -6.04 39.13 -6.94
N SER A 230 -6.34 38.09 -6.14
CA SER A 230 -5.78 37.94 -4.80
C SER A 230 -4.38 37.33 -4.85
N ALA A 231 -3.52 37.76 -3.93
CA ALA A 231 -2.22 37.11 -3.68
C ALA A 231 -2.39 35.73 -3.00
N PHE A 232 -3.55 35.46 -2.40
CA PHE A 232 -3.87 34.18 -1.78
C PHE A 232 -4.36 33.18 -2.83
N GLY A 233 -3.64 32.08 -3.01
CA GLY A 233 -3.91 31.09 -4.05
C GLY A 233 -3.90 29.64 -3.56
N VAL A 234 -3.89 28.73 -4.53
CA VAL A 234 -3.90 27.27 -4.31
C VAL A 234 -2.72 26.80 -3.44
N SER A 235 -1.55 27.41 -3.63
CA SER A 235 -0.35 27.10 -2.83
C SER A 235 -0.55 27.41 -1.36
N ASP A 236 -1.16 28.54 -1.05
CA ASP A 236 -1.37 29.03 0.33
C ASP A 236 -2.41 28.17 1.06
N ILE A 237 -3.51 27.83 0.38
CA ILE A 237 -4.49 26.85 0.89
C ILE A 237 -3.79 25.54 1.24
N LYS A 238 -3.00 25.01 0.29
CA LYS A 238 -2.31 23.75 0.47
C LYS A 238 -1.30 23.82 1.61
N GLU A 239 -0.63 24.95 1.82
CA GLU A 239 0.30 25.14 2.93
C GLU A 239 -0.41 25.23 4.28
N LEU A 240 -1.50 26.00 4.39
CA LEU A 240 -2.32 26.10 5.60
C LEU A 240 -2.81 24.73 6.06
N LEU A 241 -3.41 23.96 5.16
CA LEU A 241 -3.95 22.63 5.48
C LEU A 241 -2.85 21.62 5.84
N LYS A 242 -1.67 21.73 5.20
CA LYS A 242 -0.52 20.88 5.56
C LYS A 242 0.04 21.22 6.94
N ASN A 243 0.11 22.51 7.27
CA ASN A 243 0.56 22.97 8.57
C ASN A 243 -0.42 22.53 9.65
N GLU A 244 -1.72 22.61 9.37
CA GLU A 244 -2.78 22.12 10.24
C GLU A 244 -2.60 20.64 10.59
N LEU A 245 -2.31 19.80 9.59
CA LEU A 245 -2.11 18.36 9.75
C LEU A 245 -0.64 17.97 9.96
N SER A 246 0.23 18.90 10.34
CA SER A 246 1.68 18.61 10.51
C SER A 246 1.95 17.55 11.60
N VAL A 247 1.06 17.45 12.58
CA VAL A 247 1.02 16.41 13.61
C VAL A 247 -0.26 15.60 13.44
N GLU A 248 -0.20 14.34 13.84
CA GLU A 248 -1.39 13.48 13.88
C GLU A 248 -2.43 14.05 14.84
N LYS A 249 -3.66 14.25 14.36
CA LYS A 249 -4.77 14.70 15.19
C LYS A 249 -6.11 14.29 14.62
N GLN A 250 -7.12 14.28 15.49
CA GLN A 250 -8.52 14.14 15.05
C GLN A 250 -8.98 15.40 14.34
N THR A 251 -9.63 15.23 13.20
CA THR A 251 -10.11 16.30 12.32
C THR A 251 -11.30 15.82 11.48
N SER A 252 -11.82 16.68 10.60
CA SER A 252 -12.88 16.35 9.65
C SER A 252 -12.76 17.22 8.40
N PHE A 253 -13.50 16.85 7.34
CA PHE A 253 -13.65 17.73 6.18
C PHE A 253 -14.23 19.11 6.55
N ASP A 254 -15.15 19.16 7.51
CA ASP A 254 -15.72 20.41 8.02
C ASP A 254 -14.64 21.29 8.66
N ALA A 255 -13.85 20.72 9.57
CA ALA A 255 -12.76 21.45 10.24
C ALA A 255 -11.71 21.96 9.23
N LEU A 256 -11.36 21.14 8.23
CA LEU A 256 -10.42 21.56 7.18
C LEU A 256 -11.00 22.66 6.28
N ALA A 257 -12.28 22.58 5.93
CA ALA A 257 -12.96 23.61 5.14
C ALA A 257 -13.03 24.94 5.90
N ASP A 258 -13.36 24.91 7.20
CA ASP A 258 -13.47 26.10 8.06
C ASP A 258 -12.17 26.92 8.09
N ILE A 259 -11.01 26.25 8.13
CA ILE A 259 -9.70 26.91 8.17
C ILE A 259 -9.48 27.82 6.96
N ILE A 260 -9.93 27.38 5.79
CA ILE A 260 -9.67 28.09 4.53
C ILE A 260 -10.85 28.98 4.12
N TYR A 261 -12.05 28.71 4.62
CA TYR A 261 -13.28 29.35 4.18
C TYR A 261 -13.22 30.88 4.25
N GLY A 262 -12.76 31.42 5.38
CA GLY A 262 -12.62 32.88 5.57
C GLY A 262 -11.55 33.56 4.70
N LYS A 263 -10.76 32.79 3.94
CA LYS A 263 -9.75 33.31 2.99
C LYS A 263 -10.20 33.25 1.53
N LEU A 264 -11.33 32.60 1.25
CA LEU A 264 -11.90 32.50 -0.09
C LEU A 264 -12.66 33.78 -0.46
N ASP A 265 -12.90 33.97 -1.76
CA ASP A 265 -13.60 35.13 -2.28
C ASP A 265 -15.10 35.07 -1.92
N SER A 266 -15.53 35.98 -1.04
CA SER A 266 -16.92 36.05 -0.57
C SER A 266 -17.97 36.24 -1.67
N ILE A 267 -17.60 36.85 -2.81
CA ILE A 267 -18.50 37.05 -3.95
C ILE A 267 -18.67 35.73 -4.70
N LEU A 268 -17.57 34.98 -4.92
CA LEU A 268 -17.61 33.66 -5.56
C LEU A 268 -18.31 32.61 -4.69
N LEU A 269 -18.26 32.79 -3.37
CA LEU A 269 -18.95 31.96 -2.38
C LEU A 269 -20.44 32.26 -2.24
N ALA A 270 -21.02 33.25 -2.93
CA ALA A 270 -22.37 33.74 -2.68
C ALA A 270 -23.41 32.62 -2.40
N GLY A 271 -23.96 32.59 -1.18
CA GLY A 271 -24.96 31.62 -0.75
C GLY A 271 -24.42 30.23 -0.38
N LYS A 272 -23.10 30.03 -0.34
CA LYS A 272 -22.44 28.83 0.16
C LYS A 272 -21.97 29.02 1.59
N THR A 273 -21.84 27.91 2.30
CA THR A 273 -21.26 27.82 3.64
C THR A 273 -19.97 26.97 3.59
N SER A 274 -19.21 26.96 4.69
CA SER A 274 -18.07 26.05 4.82
C SER A 274 -18.49 24.58 4.75
N GLU A 275 -19.68 24.24 5.27
CA GLU A 275 -20.28 22.90 5.16
C GLU A 275 -20.53 22.48 3.70
N ASN A 276 -20.92 23.42 2.82
CA ASN A 276 -21.05 23.11 1.39
C ASN A 276 -19.68 22.77 0.78
N LEU A 277 -18.64 23.49 1.15
CA LEU A 277 -17.26 23.21 0.71
C LEU A 277 -16.76 21.88 1.27
N ALA A 278 -17.03 21.59 2.54
CA ALA A 278 -16.68 20.33 3.20
C ALA A 278 -17.36 19.13 2.53
N THR A 279 -18.65 19.27 2.19
CA THR A 279 -19.41 18.24 1.48
C THR A 279 -18.85 18.01 0.09
N GLU A 280 -18.59 19.07 -0.68
CA GLU A 280 -17.97 18.92 -2.01
C GLU A 280 -16.58 18.26 -1.93
N ALA A 281 -15.76 18.65 -0.95
CA ALA A 281 -14.45 18.05 -0.72
C ALA A 281 -14.55 16.58 -0.32
N TYR A 282 -15.50 16.23 0.54
CA TYR A 282 -15.79 14.84 0.91
C TYR A 282 -16.24 14.02 -0.30
N ASP A 283 -17.17 14.52 -1.10
CA ASP A 283 -17.69 13.82 -2.28
C ASP A 283 -16.58 13.57 -3.32
N LEU A 284 -15.67 14.54 -3.51
CA LEU A 284 -14.48 14.36 -4.34
C LEU A 284 -13.57 13.26 -3.78
N ALA A 285 -13.31 13.26 -2.47
CA ALA A 285 -12.49 12.24 -1.82
C ALA A 285 -13.13 10.84 -1.87
N TYR A 286 -14.44 10.75 -1.63
CA TYR A 286 -15.21 9.51 -1.65
C TYR A 286 -15.30 8.91 -3.06
N LYS A 287 -15.45 9.76 -4.09
CA LYS A 287 -15.39 9.34 -5.49
C LYS A 287 -14.02 8.78 -5.87
N GLU A 288 -12.94 9.32 -5.31
CA GLU A 288 -11.59 8.80 -5.49
C GLU A 288 -11.36 7.50 -4.70
N ASN A 289 -11.89 7.43 -3.48
CA ASN A 289 -11.77 6.27 -2.60
C ASN A 289 -13.00 6.13 -1.66
N PRO A 290 -13.86 5.12 -1.86
CA PRO A 290 -15.08 4.94 -1.06
C PRO A 290 -14.89 4.61 0.42
N THR A 291 -13.65 4.39 0.89
CA THR A 291 -13.39 4.15 2.33
C THR A 291 -13.18 5.41 3.15
N VAL A 292 -13.18 6.56 2.48
CA VAL A 292 -13.04 7.85 3.16
C VAL A 292 -14.22 8.07 4.08
N VAL A 293 -13.93 8.52 5.30
CA VAL A 293 -14.92 8.93 6.28
C VAL A 293 -14.83 10.44 6.52
N ARG A 294 -15.94 11.05 6.94
CA ARG A 294 -16.01 12.51 7.16
C ARG A 294 -15.11 13.01 8.29
N SER A 295 -14.98 12.22 9.36
CA SER A 295 -14.14 12.53 10.53
C SER A 295 -13.07 11.46 10.72
N PHE A 296 -11.83 11.87 10.94
CA PHE A 296 -10.68 10.97 10.91
C PHE A 296 -9.49 11.50 11.71
N ALA A 297 -8.59 10.59 12.10
CA ALA A 297 -7.23 10.95 12.49
C ALA A 297 -6.44 11.26 11.21
N GLY A 298 -5.98 12.50 11.06
CA GLY A 298 -5.25 12.96 9.88
C GLY A 298 -3.82 13.36 10.23
N ARG A 299 -2.89 13.06 9.31
CA ARG A 299 -1.51 13.53 9.36
C ARG A 299 -1.01 13.85 7.97
N PHE A 300 -0.35 14.98 7.79
CA PHE A 300 0.35 15.34 6.57
C PHE A 300 1.81 15.61 6.93
N ARG A 301 2.55 14.53 7.22
CA ARG A 301 4.00 14.65 7.45
C ARG A 301 4.71 14.91 6.12
N LYS A 302 5.40 16.05 6.04
CA LYS A 302 6.53 16.21 5.14
C LYS A 302 7.79 16.11 6.00
N PRO A 303 8.71 15.16 5.76
CA PRO A 303 10.04 15.27 6.32
C PRO A 303 10.58 16.65 5.96
N PRO A 304 10.98 17.51 6.93
CA PRO A 304 11.57 18.80 6.60
C PRO A 304 12.69 18.63 5.59
N LYS A 305 12.69 19.52 4.59
CA LYS A 305 13.77 19.59 3.61
C LYS A 305 14.83 20.54 4.16
N VAL A 306 15.99 20.01 4.49
CA VAL A 306 17.19 20.80 4.75
C VAL A 306 17.86 21.05 3.42
N GLN A 307 18.03 22.33 3.08
CA GLN A 307 18.76 22.75 1.89
C GLN A 307 20.20 23.05 2.29
N LEU A 308 21.13 22.25 1.76
CA LEU A 308 22.55 22.52 1.84
C LEU A 308 22.96 23.25 0.57
N VAL A 309 23.72 24.32 0.74
CA VAL A 309 24.24 25.12 -0.36
C VAL A 309 25.75 25.16 -0.25
N ASP A 310 26.42 25.06 -1.39
CA ASP A 310 27.87 25.24 -1.43
C ASP A 310 28.25 26.68 -1.03
N SER A 311 29.52 26.87 -0.67
CA SER A 311 30.06 28.17 -0.24
C SER A 311 29.98 29.25 -1.33
N ALA A 312 29.83 28.87 -2.59
CA ALA A 312 29.72 29.77 -3.74
C ALA A 312 28.26 30.08 -4.13
N ASN A 313 27.27 29.52 -3.43
CA ASN A 313 25.84 29.62 -3.73
C ASN A 313 25.43 29.07 -5.12
N LYS A 314 26.24 28.19 -5.73
CA LYS A 314 26.08 27.68 -7.11
C LYS A 314 25.45 26.27 -7.15
N GLY A 315 25.73 25.43 -6.16
CA GLY A 315 25.21 24.07 -6.02
C GLY A 315 24.22 23.95 -4.86
N LYS A 316 23.07 23.30 -5.09
CA LYS A 316 22.02 23.07 -4.09
C LYS A 316 21.77 21.58 -3.92
N ILE A 317 21.89 21.09 -2.69
CA ILE A 317 21.53 19.71 -2.31
C ILE A 317 20.36 19.78 -1.33
N ASN A 318 19.25 19.12 -1.66
CA ASN A 318 18.09 19.04 -0.78
C ASN A 318 18.08 17.68 -0.07
N ILE A 319 18.24 17.69 1.25
CA ILE A 319 18.16 16.48 2.08
C ILE A 319 16.83 16.53 2.84
N SER A 320 16.07 15.44 2.85
CA SER A 320 14.79 15.37 3.57
C SER A 320 14.89 14.34 4.69
N TYR A 321 14.67 14.75 5.94
CA TYR A 321 14.63 13.84 7.09
C TYR A 321 13.59 14.29 8.12
N LEU A 322 13.13 13.38 8.99
CA LEU A 322 12.15 13.71 10.03
C LEU A 322 12.84 14.52 11.16
N LYS A 323 12.30 15.67 11.57
CA LYS A 323 12.86 16.51 12.64
C LYS A 323 12.98 15.79 13.99
N SER A 324 12.10 14.82 14.24
CA SER A 324 12.19 13.95 15.42
C SER A 324 13.50 13.15 15.48
N LEU A 325 14.16 12.90 14.35
CA LEU A 325 15.46 12.24 14.30
C LEU A 325 16.59 13.19 14.74
N GLU A 326 16.44 14.50 14.50
CA GLU A 326 17.38 15.51 15.01
C GLU A 326 17.22 15.69 16.52
N GLN A 327 15.98 15.78 16.99
CA GLN A 327 15.64 15.92 18.42
C GLN A 327 16.08 14.72 19.27
N SER A 328 16.06 13.51 18.71
CA SER A 328 16.55 12.28 19.37
C SER A 328 18.07 12.09 19.25
N GLY A 329 18.75 12.97 18.50
CA GLY A 329 20.17 12.84 18.19
C GLY A 329 20.50 11.68 17.25
N ASP A 330 19.50 11.10 16.56
CA ASP A 330 19.67 10.05 15.56
C ASP A 330 20.20 10.60 14.23
N VAL A 331 19.90 11.87 13.92
CA VAL A 331 20.47 12.66 12.82
C VAL A 331 21.10 13.91 13.42
N GLN A 332 22.33 14.24 13.03
CA GLN A 332 23.01 15.46 13.46
C GLN A 332 23.67 16.11 12.26
N LEU A 333 23.42 17.40 12.05
CA LEU A 333 24.20 18.19 11.12
C LEU A 333 25.40 18.76 11.88
N ASP A 334 26.60 18.39 11.45
CA ASP A 334 27.81 18.92 12.06
C ASP A 334 28.02 20.36 11.61
N SER A 335 28.02 21.28 12.56
CA SER A 335 28.29 22.71 12.34
C SER A 335 29.72 23.09 12.74
N SER A 336 30.62 22.12 12.93
CA SER A 336 32.03 22.37 13.27
C SER A 336 32.79 23.00 12.10
N SER A 337 32.77 24.33 12.05
CA SER A 337 33.79 25.33 11.69
C SER A 337 34.94 25.05 10.69
N ASP A 338 34.87 24.05 9.82
CA ASP A 338 35.71 23.99 8.61
C ASP A 338 34.82 24.15 7.38
N ASN A 339 34.94 25.30 6.71
CA ASN A 339 34.08 25.78 5.61
C ASN A 339 34.08 24.93 4.32
N GLU A 340 34.65 23.72 4.35
CA GLU A 340 34.89 22.90 3.17
C GLU A 340 33.83 21.79 2.98
N PHE A 341 33.21 21.29 4.05
CA PHE A 341 32.24 20.20 3.96
C PHE A 341 31.03 20.38 4.89
N HIS A 342 29.85 19.98 4.40
CA HIS A 342 28.67 19.75 5.24
C HIS A 342 28.61 18.26 5.62
N ILE A 343 28.68 17.93 6.91
CA ILE A 343 28.63 16.55 7.38
C ILE A 343 27.28 16.27 8.04
N LEU A 344 26.48 15.39 7.43
CA LEU A 344 25.26 14.85 8.04
C LEU A 344 25.58 13.49 8.68
N ARG A 345 25.59 13.44 10.01
CA ARG A 345 25.76 12.20 10.77
C ARG A 345 24.39 11.55 10.97
N VAL A 346 24.29 10.27 10.65
CA VAL A 346 23.05 9.49 10.78
C VAL A 346 23.38 8.19 11.53
N LYS A 347 22.66 7.87 12.61
CA LYS A 347 22.90 6.64 13.36
C LYS A 347 22.69 5.42 12.45
N LYS A 348 23.61 4.47 12.52
CA LYS A 348 23.68 3.30 11.63
C LYS A 348 22.39 2.45 11.64
N ASN A 349 21.68 2.40 12.76
CA ASN A 349 20.45 1.62 12.93
C ASN A 349 19.22 2.22 12.21
N ILE A 350 19.24 3.51 11.84
CA ILE A 350 18.18 4.14 11.07
C ILE A 350 18.53 4.26 9.57
N VAL A 351 19.80 4.05 9.21
CA VAL A 351 20.24 3.92 7.82
C VAL A 351 19.88 2.52 7.33
N ILE A 352 18.68 2.40 6.75
CA ILE A 352 18.33 1.22 5.97
C ILE A 352 19.13 1.32 4.67
N LYS A 353 20.27 0.61 4.59
CA LYS A 353 20.93 0.38 3.32
C LYS A 353 19.96 -0.42 2.44
N LYS A 354 19.46 0.23 1.39
CA LYS A 354 18.77 -0.44 0.30
C LYS A 354 19.75 -1.34 -0.44
#